data_AF-A0A915KQW1-F1
#
_entry.id   AF-A0A915KQW1-F1
#
_cell.length_a   1.000
_cell.length_b   1.000
_cell.length_c   1.000
_cell.angle_alpha   90.00
_cell.angle_beta   90.00
_cell.angle_gamma   90.00
#
_symmetry.space_group_name_H-M   'P 1'
#
loop_
_entity.id
_entity.type
_entity.pdbx_description
1 polymer ?
#
loop_
_entity_poly.entity_id
_entity_poly.type
_entity_poly.pdbx_seq_one_letter_code
_entity_poly.pdbx_strand_id
1 'polypeptide(L)'
;QPHFSDAKTNEISKTTSVLQTLLDENKIVDLNDLAIGENKNVFWILYVDVSILNCDGVLLDICLLGVSAALHATNLPCVTLVPEEMELDSVADAAQIFPDKISVSDTCRSLKCTEKSPLTSCSFLLLDSEKSANQEIIVSCDPIEFEINLFPNNILTLIIGESKDNGKPQIYGVYKYGGTCLANEETFDNCLNLAAKRKLELNNLLDQALTHR
;
A
#
# COMPACT_ATOMS: atom_id res chain seq x y z
N GLN A 1 12.43 22.67 7.87
CA GLN A 1 12.09 21.23 7.78
C GLN A 1 12.05 20.68 9.20
N PRO A 2 11.03 19.92 9.58
CA PRO A 2 11.06 19.25 10.88
C PRO A 2 12.14 18.17 10.82
N HIS A 3 13.12 18.26 11.72
CA HIS A 3 14.13 17.21 11.90
C HIS A 3 13.45 16.03 12.58
N PHE A 4 13.16 14.97 11.83
CA PHE A 4 12.85 13.68 12.43
C PHE A 4 14.08 13.18 13.21
N SER A 5 13.85 12.55 14.36
CA SER A 5 14.93 11.89 15.10
C SER A 5 15.49 10.72 14.30
N ASP A 6 16.74 10.32 14.57
CA ASP A 6 17.40 9.18 13.90
C ASP A 6 16.56 7.89 13.98
N ALA A 7 15.83 7.69 15.09
CA ALA A 7 14.91 6.57 15.27
C ALA A 7 13.77 6.60 14.25
N LYS A 8 13.15 7.77 14.02
CA LYS A 8 12.04 7.95 13.08
C LYS A 8 12.53 7.87 11.63
N THR A 9 13.76 8.30 11.34
CA THR A 9 14.40 8.08 10.03
C THR A 9 14.60 6.59 9.70
N ASN A 10 15.00 5.79 10.70
CA ASN A 10 15.12 4.35 10.53
C ASN A 10 13.76 3.67 10.30
N GLU A 11 12.72 4.08 11.01
CA GLU A 11 11.35 3.59 10.82
C GLU A 11 10.81 3.93 9.42
N ILE A 12 11.04 5.17 8.96
CA ILE A 12 10.70 5.59 7.59
C ILE A 12 11.39 4.68 6.57
N SER A 13 12.70 4.46 6.70
CA SER A 13 13.46 3.62 5.75
C SER A 13 12.95 2.17 5.70
N LYS A 14 12.59 1.60 6.86
CA LYS A 14 11.97 0.27 6.93
C LYS A 14 10.60 0.24 6.27
N THR A 15 9.76 1.23 6.58
CA THR A 15 8.41 1.36 6.02
C THR A 15 8.46 1.50 4.50
N THR A 16 9.38 2.33 3.97
CA THR A 16 9.60 2.46 2.53
C THR A 16 9.98 1.12 1.90
N SER A 17 10.91 0.38 2.48
CA SER A 17 11.34 -0.92 1.96
C SER A 17 10.19 -1.94 1.93
N VAL A 18 9.38 -1.94 3.00
CA VAL A 18 8.18 -2.79 3.10
C VAL A 18 7.15 -2.42 2.04
N LEU A 19 6.85 -1.13 1.87
CA LEU A 19 5.89 -0.67 0.86
C LEU A 19 6.34 -1.01 -0.56
N GLN A 20 7.62 -0.79 -0.88
CA GLN A 20 8.19 -1.15 -2.19
C GLN A 20 8.02 -2.65 -2.47
N THR A 21 8.45 -3.49 -1.50
CA THR A 21 8.33 -4.95 -1.60
C THR A 21 6.86 -5.36 -1.81
N LEU A 22 5.94 -4.79 -1.03
CA LEU A 22 4.52 -5.12 -1.14
C LEU A 22 3.92 -4.73 -2.49
N LEU A 23 4.25 -3.55 -3.02
CA LEU A 23 3.72 -3.08 -4.29
C LEU A 23 4.26 -3.92 -5.46
N ASP A 24 5.57 -4.20 -5.45
CA ASP A 24 6.26 -4.90 -6.53
C ASP A 24 5.90 -6.39 -6.56
N GLU A 25 5.96 -7.09 -5.42
CA GLU A 25 5.71 -8.53 -5.35
C GLU A 25 4.23 -8.85 -5.59
N ASN A 26 3.33 -7.98 -5.13
CA ASN A 26 1.90 -8.25 -5.23
C ASN A 26 1.28 -7.74 -6.52
N LYS A 27 1.97 -6.93 -7.33
CA LYS A 27 1.46 -6.38 -8.59
C LYS A 27 0.15 -5.64 -8.37
N ILE A 28 0.16 -4.65 -7.47
CA ILE A 28 -1.06 -3.93 -7.07
C ILE A 28 -1.62 -3.06 -8.21
N VAL A 29 -0.76 -2.57 -9.10
CA VAL A 29 -1.14 -1.85 -10.31
C VAL A 29 -1.10 -2.79 -11.51
N ASP A 30 -2.08 -2.70 -12.41
CA ASP A 30 -2.00 -3.40 -13.70
C ASP A 30 -0.99 -2.70 -14.61
N LEU A 31 0.21 -3.24 -14.70
CA LEU A 31 1.28 -2.66 -15.52
C LEU A 31 0.94 -2.63 -17.01
N ASN A 32 0.02 -3.47 -17.50
CA ASN A 32 -0.43 -3.38 -18.90
C ASN A 32 -1.29 -2.14 -19.14
N ASP A 33 -1.99 -1.67 -18.11
CA ASP A 33 -2.77 -0.44 -18.15
C ASP A 33 -1.87 0.79 -18.27
N LEU A 34 -0.56 0.69 -18.02
CA LEU A 34 0.38 1.80 -18.21
C LEU A 34 0.87 1.93 -19.66
N ALA A 35 0.63 0.94 -20.53
CA ALA A 35 1.06 1.00 -21.92
C ALA A 35 0.27 2.05 -22.72
N ILE A 36 0.97 2.77 -23.60
CA ILE A 36 0.41 3.75 -24.52
C ILE A 36 0.49 3.18 -25.95
N GLY A 37 -0.65 3.09 -26.62
CA GLY A 37 -0.76 2.55 -27.98
C GLY A 37 -0.65 1.01 -28.05
N GLU A 38 -0.88 0.47 -29.25
CA GLU A 38 -0.93 -0.98 -29.49
C GLU A 38 0.47 -1.62 -29.52
N ASN A 39 1.50 -0.84 -29.87
CA ASN A 39 2.86 -1.32 -30.02
C ASN A 39 3.61 -1.55 -28.69
N LYS A 40 3.04 -1.14 -27.55
CA LYS A 40 3.61 -1.31 -26.19
C LYS A 40 5.09 -0.88 -26.08
N ASN A 41 5.47 0.18 -26.79
CA ASN A 41 6.84 0.72 -26.74
C ASN A 41 6.97 1.96 -25.85
N VAL A 42 5.83 2.55 -25.46
CA VAL A 42 5.77 3.74 -24.60
C VAL A 42 4.87 3.42 -23.42
N PHE A 43 5.31 3.81 -22.22
CA PHE A 43 4.62 3.50 -20.97
C PHE A 43 4.56 4.72 -20.06
N TRP A 44 3.50 4.79 -19.27
CA TRP A 44 3.45 5.64 -18.10
C TRP A 44 4.43 5.16 -17.03
N ILE A 45 5.12 6.10 -16.41
CA ILE A 45 5.89 5.88 -15.19
C ILE A 45 5.12 6.55 -14.05
N LEU A 46 4.78 5.77 -13.02
CA LEU A 46 4.11 6.28 -11.83
C LEU A 46 5.14 6.52 -10.73
N TYR A 47 5.12 7.72 -10.17
CA TYR A 47 5.86 8.05 -8.95
C TYR A 47 4.84 8.29 -7.84
N VAL A 48 5.06 7.66 -6.69
CA VAL A 48 4.21 7.82 -5.51
C VAL A 48 5.06 8.41 -4.39
N ASP A 49 4.80 9.69 -4.11
CA ASP A 49 5.48 10.41 -3.03
C ASP A 49 4.58 10.46 -1.78
N VAL A 50 5.11 10.02 -0.65
CA VAL A 50 4.41 10.03 0.64
C VAL A 50 5.08 11.04 1.56
N SER A 51 4.33 12.07 1.96
CA SER A 51 4.78 13.08 2.92
C SER A 51 4.05 12.93 4.25
N ILE A 52 4.79 12.62 5.31
CA ILE A 52 4.23 12.43 6.65
C ILE A 52 4.18 13.79 7.36
N LEU A 53 2.96 14.30 7.57
CA LEU A 53 2.74 15.58 8.26
C LEU A 53 2.69 15.40 9.78
N ASN A 54 1.95 14.40 10.22
CA ASN A 54 1.85 13.97 11.61
C ASN A 54 1.59 12.47 11.64
N CYS A 55 2.21 11.77 12.59
CA CYS A 55 2.00 10.35 12.79
C CYS A 55 2.09 10.05 14.29
N ASP A 56 0.94 9.76 14.87
CA ASP A 56 0.73 9.36 16.27
C ASP A 56 0.29 7.89 16.32
N GLY A 57 1.09 7.00 15.72
CA GLY A 57 0.75 5.59 15.58
C GLY A 57 1.72 4.86 14.67
N VAL A 58 1.29 3.75 14.07
CA VAL A 58 2.13 2.94 13.19
C VAL A 58 2.22 3.55 11.79
N LEU A 59 3.44 3.87 11.36
CA LEU A 59 3.69 4.55 10.08
C LEU A 59 3.19 3.76 8.88
N LEU A 60 3.40 2.43 8.89
CA LEU A 60 3.01 1.55 7.79
C LEU A 60 1.50 1.58 7.51
N ASP A 61 0.65 1.66 8.54
CA ASP A 61 -0.81 1.67 8.39
C ASP A 61 -1.30 2.91 7.65
N ILE A 62 -0.78 4.07 8.04
CA ILE A 62 -1.12 5.35 7.42
C ILE A 62 -0.54 5.42 6.01
N CYS A 63 0.73 5.03 5.83
CA CYS A 63 1.37 5.09 4.52
C CYS A 63 0.71 4.14 3.50
N LEU A 64 0.40 2.90 3.89
CA LEU A 64 -0.24 1.95 2.98
C LEU A 64 -1.66 2.40 2.62
N LEU A 65 -2.43 2.90 3.59
CA LEU A 65 -3.76 3.47 3.31
C LEU A 65 -3.67 4.67 2.35
N GLY A 66 -2.72 5.59 2.60
CA GLY A 66 -2.51 6.76 1.74
C GLY A 66 -2.10 6.40 0.32
N VAL A 67 -1.18 5.44 0.16
CA VAL A 67 -0.74 4.93 -1.15
C VAL A 67 -1.91 4.24 -1.86
N SER A 68 -2.63 3.35 -1.18
CA SER A 68 -3.82 2.69 -1.73
C SER A 68 -4.84 3.73 -2.19
N ALA A 69 -5.16 4.73 -1.37
CA ALA A 69 -6.10 5.79 -1.74
C ALA A 69 -5.62 6.60 -2.95
N ALA A 70 -4.34 6.99 -2.97
CA ALA A 70 -3.75 7.76 -4.07
C ALA A 70 -3.80 6.99 -5.40
N LEU A 71 -3.50 5.69 -5.40
CA LEU A 71 -3.56 4.86 -6.60
C LEU A 71 -4.98 4.76 -7.17
N HIS A 72 -6.00 4.53 -6.33
CA HIS A 72 -7.39 4.47 -6.79
C HIS A 72 -7.97 5.83 -7.17
N ALA A 73 -7.42 6.92 -6.61
CA ALA A 73 -7.74 8.29 -7.01
C ALA A 73 -6.93 8.76 -8.23
N THR A 74 -6.00 7.97 -8.77
CA THR A 74 -5.17 8.43 -9.90
C THR A 74 -5.93 8.30 -11.21
N ASN A 75 -5.98 9.39 -11.97
CA ASN A 75 -6.47 9.40 -13.35
C ASN A 75 -5.29 9.71 -14.28
N LEU A 76 -5.12 8.88 -15.31
CA LEU A 76 -4.14 9.07 -16.37
C LEU A 76 -4.78 9.82 -17.54
N PRO A 77 -4.11 10.82 -18.12
CA PRO A 77 -4.59 11.45 -19.34
C PRO A 77 -4.55 10.45 -20.50
N CYS A 78 -5.54 10.52 -21.38
CA CYS A 78 -5.60 9.68 -22.57
C CYS A 78 -4.60 10.21 -23.60
N VAL A 79 -3.62 9.38 -23.97
CA VAL A 79 -2.53 9.77 -24.88
C VAL A 79 -2.52 8.85 -26.09
N THR A 80 -2.35 9.42 -27.27
CA THR A 80 -2.18 8.69 -28.53
C THR A 80 -0.87 9.07 -29.22
N LEU A 81 -0.25 8.09 -29.86
CA LEU A 81 0.92 8.31 -30.70
C LEU A 81 0.45 8.76 -32.09
N VAL A 82 1.01 9.85 -32.61
CA VAL A 82 0.69 10.31 -33.97
C VAL A 82 1.34 9.34 -34.97
N PRO A 83 0.55 8.72 -35.87
CA PRO A 83 1.08 7.73 -36.80
C PRO A 83 1.78 8.43 -37.97
N GLU A 84 3.09 8.59 -37.87
CA GLU A 84 3.97 8.69 -39.04
C GLU A 84 4.98 7.55 -38.93
N GLU A 85 4.96 6.66 -39.94
CA GLU A 85 5.77 5.46 -40.17
C GLU A 85 6.89 5.22 -39.14
N MET A 86 6.55 4.55 -38.03
CA MET A 86 7.52 4.05 -37.06
C MET A 86 8.09 2.72 -37.57
N GLU A 87 9.05 2.75 -38.50
CA GLU A 87 10.08 1.71 -38.56
C GLU A 87 11.17 2.08 -37.53
N LEU A 88 10.98 1.62 -36.29
CA LEU A 88 11.98 1.75 -35.22
C LEU A 88 12.91 0.52 -35.27
N ASP A 89 13.97 0.61 -36.08
CA ASP A 89 14.95 -0.46 -36.27
C ASP A 89 16.03 -0.53 -35.16
N SER A 90 16.06 0.39 -34.19
CA SER A 90 17.08 0.36 -33.14
C SER A 90 16.70 1.00 -31.79
N VAL A 91 17.27 0.44 -30.72
CA VAL A 91 17.12 0.89 -29.31
C VAL A 91 17.72 2.28 -29.07
N ALA A 92 18.57 2.78 -29.99
CA ALA A 92 19.18 4.11 -29.89
C ALA A 92 18.19 5.25 -30.22
N ASP A 93 17.16 4.97 -31.02
CA ASP A 93 16.19 5.96 -31.50
C ASP A 93 15.03 6.18 -30.50
N ALA A 94 14.82 5.26 -29.56
CA ALA A 94 13.80 5.36 -28.52
C ALA A 94 14.05 6.48 -27.51
N ALA A 95 15.31 6.92 -27.34
CA ALA A 95 15.65 8.06 -26.48
C ALA A 95 15.29 9.43 -27.10
N GLN A 96 14.93 9.47 -28.39
CA GLN A 96 14.45 10.65 -29.10
C GLN A 96 12.97 10.51 -29.50
N ILE A 97 12.11 10.00 -28.61
CA ILE A 97 10.66 10.20 -28.78
C ILE A 97 10.37 11.67 -28.48
N PHE A 98 10.40 12.47 -29.55
CA PHE A 98 10.18 13.91 -29.53
C PHE A 98 8.79 14.27 -28.95
N PRO A 99 8.69 15.37 -28.18
CA PRO A 99 7.40 15.90 -27.69
C PRO A 99 6.38 16.16 -28.82
N ASP A 100 6.84 16.30 -30.07
CA ASP A 100 6.01 16.60 -31.23
C ASP A 100 5.19 15.41 -31.77
N LYS A 101 5.40 14.19 -31.27
CA LYS A 101 4.73 12.96 -31.74
C LYS A 101 3.69 12.39 -30.76
N ILE A 102 3.44 13.09 -29.65
CA ILE A 102 2.51 12.67 -28.60
C ILE A 102 1.30 13.62 -28.62
N SER A 103 0.12 13.08 -28.90
CA SER A 103 -1.14 13.81 -28.77
C SER A 103 -1.78 13.48 -27.42
N VAL A 104 -2.07 14.51 -26.64
CA VAL A 104 -2.75 14.38 -25.33
C VAL A 104 -4.20 14.82 -25.50
N SER A 105 -5.13 13.95 -25.13
CA SER A 105 -6.56 14.24 -25.08
C SER A 105 -6.92 15.02 -23.81
N ASP A 106 -7.97 15.83 -23.87
CA ASP A 106 -8.58 16.46 -22.69
C ASP A 106 -9.28 15.45 -21.76
N THR A 107 -9.46 14.20 -22.21
CA THR A 107 -10.05 13.13 -21.43
C THR A 107 -9.00 12.42 -20.58
N CYS A 108 -9.42 12.02 -19.37
CA CYS A 108 -8.64 11.16 -18.50
C CYS A 108 -9.39 9.85 -18.25
N ARG A 109 -8.64 8.82 -17.87
CA ARG A 109 -9.18 7.53 -17.43
C ARG A 109 -8.59 7.16 -16.08
N SER A 110 -9.33 6.43 -15.28
CA SER A 110 -8.81 5.95 -13.99
C SER A 110 -7.74 4.88 -14.20
N LEU A 111 -6.70 4.94 -13.35
CA LEU A 111 -5.66 3.92 -13.26
C LEU A 111 -6.28 2.59 -12.84
N LYS A 112 -5.96 1.50 -13.55
CA LYS A 112 -6.41 0.17 -13.15
C LYS A 112 -5.47 -0.45 -12.13
N CYS A 113 -6.03 -0.79 -10.98
CA CYS A 113 -5.39 -1.65 -10.00
C CYS A 113 -5.84 -3.11 -10.20
N THR A 114 -5.03 -4.06 -9.74
CA THR A 114 -5.38 -5.48 -9.81
C THR A 114 -6.40 -5.85 -8.74
N GLU A 115 -7.01 -7.02 -8.89
CA GLU A 115 -8.01 -7.58 -8.00
C GLU A 115 -7.55 -7.80 -6.55
N LYS A 116 -6.26 -7.63 -6.25
CA LYS A 116 -5.68 -7.73 -4.91
C LYS A 116 -5.81 -6.42 -4.12
N SER A 117 -5.95 -5.34 -4.86
CA SER A 117 -6.06 -3.95 -4.39
C SER A 117 -7.49 -3.63 -3.96
N PRO A 118 -7.71 -2.74 -2.97
CA PRO A 118 -6.70 -2.07 -2.14
C PRO A 118 -6.06 -3.02 -1.13
N LEU A 119 -4.76 -2.80 -0.89
CA LEU A 119 -4.10 -3.35 0.30
C LEU A 119 -4.36 -2.43 1.49
N THR A 120 -4.61 -3.06 2.63
CA THR A 120 -4.85 -2.39 3.90
C THR A 120 -4.01 -3.08 4.96
N SER A 121 -3.41 -2.32 5.87
CA SER A 121 -2.76 -2.91 7.04
C SER A 121 -3.48 -2.55 8.32
N CYS A 122 -3.30 -3.40 9.32
CA CYS A 122 -3.84 -3.22 10.65
C CYS A 122 -2.80 -3.69 11.65
N SER A 123 -2.35 -2.76 12.48
CA SER A 123 -1.41 -3.02 13.54
C SER A 123 -2.10 -3.25 14.88
N PHE A 124 -1.55 -4.22 15.61
CA PHE A 124 -2.04 -4.68 16.89
C PHE A 124 -0.92 -4.59 17.91
N LEU A 125 -1.26 -4.12 19.10
CA LEU A 125 -0.41 -4.21 20.28
C LEU A 125 -0.86 -5.42 21.12
N LEU A 126 0.07 -6.33 21.38
CA LEU A 126 -0.16 -7.56 22.15
C LEU A 126 0.40 -7.43 23.56
N LEU A 127 -0.45 -7.53 24.57
CA LEU A 127 -0.04 -7.38 25.98
C LEU A 127 -0.28 -8.68 26.73
N ASP A 128 0.72 -9.17 27.44
CA ASP A 128 0.55 -10.29 28.37
C ASP A 128 -0.09 -9.79 29.66
N SER A 129 -1.20 -10.40 30.07
CA SER A 129 -1.84 -10.12 31.35
C SER A 129 -1.18 -10.96 32.45
N GLU A 130 -0.24 -10.37 33.18
CA GLU A 130 0.41 -11.02 34.34
C GLU A 130 -0.58 -11.42 35.47
N LYS A 131 -1.85 -10.99 35.39
CA LYS A 131 -2.85 -11.18 36.45
C LYS A 131 -3.77 -12.40 36.26
N SER A 132 -3.73 -13.09 35.12
CA SER A 132 -4.58 -14.26 34.88
C SER A 132 -3.80 -15.57 35.07
N ALA A 133 -4.43 -16.53 35.77
CA ALA A 133 -3.89 -17.89 35.97
C ALA A 133 -3.75 -18.68 34.65
N ASN A 134 -4.48 -18.25 33.61
CA ASN A 134 -4.25 -18.60 32.21
C ASN A 134 -3.64 -17.37 31.55
N GLN A 135 -2.41 -17.43 31.04
CA GLN A 135 -1.81 -16.31 30.29
C GLN A 135 -2.77 -15.82 29.19
N GLU A 136 -3.44 -14.71 29.44
CA GLU A 136 -4.42 -14.12 28.53
C GLU A 136 -3.77 -12.95 27.83
N ILE A 137 -3.78 -12.98 26.50
CA ILE A 137 -3.16 -11.95 25.67
C ILE A 137 -4.23 -10.92 25.33
N ILE A 138 -4.00 -9.69 25.78
CA ILE A 138 -4.85 -8.55 25.44
C ILE A 138 -4.40 -8.00 24.09
N VAL A 139 -5.35 -7.81 23.18
CA VAL A 139 -5.12 -7.26 21.84
C VAL A 139 -5.69 -5.84 21.79
N SER A 140 -4.84 -4.84 21.60
CA SER A 140 -5.25 -3.47 21.27
C SER A 140 -5.06 -3.23 19.77
N CYS A 141 -6.00 -2.55 19.13
CA CYS A 141 -5.96 -2.22 17.70
C CYS A 141 -5.60 -0.74 17.53
N ASP A 142 -4.86 -0.42 16.45
CA ASP A 142 -4.48 0.97 16.11
C ASP A 142 -3.73 1.67 17.27
N PRO A 143 -2.56 1.12 17.70
CA PRO A 143 -1.86 1.66 18.85
C PRO A 143 -1.26 3.03 18.54
N ILE A 144 -1.39 3.96 19.50
CA ILE A 144 -0.85 5.32 19.39
C ILE A 144 0.65 5.36 19.68
N GLU A 145 1.33 6.46 19.36
CA GLU A 145 2.79 6.59 19.54
C GLU A 145 3.22 6.35 20.99
N PHE A 146 2.40 6.78 21.96
CA PHE A 146 2.63 6.50 23.37
C PHE A 146 2.66 4.99 23.68
N GLU A 147 1.70 4.23 23.17
CA GLU A 147 1.57 2.79 23.43
C GLU A 147 2.69 2.00 22.74
N ILE A 148 3.03 2.40 21.51
CA ILE A 148 4.16 1.83 20.75
C ILE A 148 5.47 2.03 21.50
N ASN A 149 5.70 3.24 22.03
CA ASN A 149 6.91 3.55 22.78
C ASN A 149 7.00 2.79 24.11
N LEU A 150 5.86 2.49 24.73
CA LEU A 150 5.81 1.71 25.97
C LEU A 150 6.08 0.22 25.72
N PHE A 151 5.66 -0.31 24.56
CA PHE A 151 5.74 -1.73 24.21
C PHE A 151 6.26 -1.99 22.78
N PRO A 152 7.49 -1.57 22.45
CA PRO A 152 7.97 -1.53 21.07
C PRO A 152 8.16 -2.90 20.41
N ASN A 153 8.28 -3.97 21.20
CA ASN A 153 8.51 -5.34 20.72
C ASN A 153 7.23 -6.17 20.56
N ASN A 154 6.08 -5.57 20.87
CA ASN A 154 4.80 -6.25 20.98
C ASN A 154 3.81 -5.86 19.87
N ILE A 155 4.32 -5.25 18.80
CA ILE A 155 3.52 -4.82 17.66
C ILE A 155 3.50 -5.91 16.58
N LEU A 156 2.29 -6.33 16.21
CA LEU A 156 2.00 -7.21 15.09
C LEU A 156 1.23 -6.41 14.04
N THR A 157 1.76 -6.30 12.82
CA THR A 157 1.05 -5.67 11.70
C THR A 157 0.68 -6.73 10.67
N LEU A 158 -0.62 -6.82 10.37
CA LEU A 158 -1.14 -7.69 9.31
C LEU A 158 -1.48 -6.85 8.10
N ILE A 159 -1.09 -7.32 6.91
CA ILE A 159 -1.43 -6.69 5.64
C ILE A 159 -2.39 -7.59 4.90
N ILE A 160 -3.55 -7.03 4.57
CA ILE A 160 -4.68 -7.76 4.04
C ILE A 160 -5.15 -7.12 2.73
N GLY A 161 -5.31 -7.97 1.73
CA GLY A 161 -5.80 -7.64 0.40
C GLY A 161 -7.01 -8.51 0.07
N GLU A 162 -7.53 -8.34 -1.13
CA GLU A 162 -8.59 -9.21 -1.65
C GLU A 162 -8.00 -10.55 -2.15
N SER A 163 -8.76 -11.64 -2.02
CA SER A 163 -8.39 -12.97 -2.53
C SER A 163 -8.99 -13.21 -3.91
N LYS A 164 -8.23 -13.86 -4.79
CA LYS A 164 -8.72 -14.28 -6.12
C LYS A 164 -9.79 -15.38 -6.05
N ASP A 165 -9.75 -16.24 -5.02
CA ASP A 165 -10.41 -17.54 -5.08
C ASP A 165 -11.79 -17.57 -4.41
N ASN A 166 -12.08 -16.64 -3.49
CA ASN A 166 -13.25 -16.74 -2.61
C ASN A 166 -13.82 -15.40 -2.13
N GLY A 167 -13.27 -14.25 -2.57
CA GLY A 167 -13.67 -12.93 -2.08
C GLY A 167 -13.48 -12.74 -0.57
N LYS A 168 -12.67 -13.60 0.07
CA LYS A 168 -12.28 -13.44 1.47
C LYS A 168 -10.99 -12.64 1.55
N PRO A 169 -10.78 -11.89 2.64
CA PRO A 169 -9.53 -11.19 2.82
C PRO A 169 -8.36 -12.18 2.92
N GLN A 170 -7.29 -11.94 2.15
CA GLN A 170 -6.05 -12.73 2.15
C GLN A 170 -4.91 -11.95 2.78
N ILE A 171 -4.01 -12.65 3.48
CA ILE A 171 -2.80 -12.05 4.04
C ILE A 171 -1.75 -11.90 2.94
N TYR A 172 -1.26 -10.67 2.79
CA TYR A 172 -0.18 -10.29 1.87
C TYR A 172 1.13 -9.96 2.59
N GLY A 173 1.09 -9.82 3.91
CA GLY A 173 2.26 -9.57 4.72
C GLY A 173 1.96 -9.69 6.20
N VAL A 174 2.94 -10.18 6.95
CA VAL A 174 2.92 -10.19 8.42
C VAL A 174 4.23 -9.58 8.87
N TYR A 175 4.15 -8.45 9.55
CA TYR A 175 5.30 -7.71 10.02
C TYR A 175 5.29 -7.68 11.54
N LYS A 176 6.43 -8.01 12.11
CA LYS A 176 6.66 -7.94 13.55
C LYS A 176 7.95 -7.21 13.82
N TYR A 177 7.86 -6.17 14.63
CA TYR A 177 9.04 -5.44 15.08
C TYR A 177 9.53 -6.03 16.41
N GLY A 178 10.58 -6.87 16.36
CA GLY A 178 11.33 -7.33 17.55
C GLY A 178 10.71 -8.48 18.37
N GLY A 179 11.52 -9.04 19.28
CA GLY A 179 11.14 -9.98 20.35
C GLY A 179 10.58 -11.36 19.96
N THR A 180 10.26 -12.18 20.97
CA THR A 180 9.44 -13.41 20.84
C THR A 180 7.97 -13.05 20.68
N CYS A 181 7.23 -13.75 19.81
CA CYS A 181 5.83 -13.42 19.57
C CYS A 181 4.98 -13.87 20.77
N LEU A 182 4.22 -12.95 21.36
CA LEU A 182 3.20 -13.30 22.35
C LEU A 182 1.97 -13.93 21.67
N ALA A 183 1.80 -13.79 20.35
CA ALA A 183 0.64 -14.36 19.66
C ALA A 183 0.71 -15.88 19.62
N ASN A 184 -0.21 -16.52 20.36
CA ASN A 184 -0.60 -17.90 20.09
C ASN A 184 -1.56 -17.96 18.89
N GLU A 185 -1.88 -19.17 18.43
CA GLU A 185 -2.75 -19.40 17.26
C GLU A 185 -4.10 -18.70 17.41
N GLU A 186 -4.74 -18.80 18.58
CA GLU A 186 -6.02 -18.16 18.87
C GLU A 186 -5.96 -16.63 18.77
N THR A 187 -4.91 -16.03 19.31
CA THR A 187 -4.71 -14.57 19.27
C THR A 187 -4.45 -14.11 17.85
N PHE A 188 -3.65 -14.86 17.08
CA PHE A 188 -3.38 -14.55 15.69
C PHE A 188 -4.65 -14.60 14.83
N ASP A 189 -5.48 -15.64 15.01
CA ASP A 189 -6.77 -15.76 14.33
C ASP A 189 -7.72 -14.62 14.71
N ASN A 190 -7.73 -14.21 15.97
CA ASN A 190 -8.50 -13.05 16.41
C ASN A 190 -8.03 -11.76 15.71
N CYS A 191 -6.72 -11.49 15.69
CA CYS A 191 -6.14 -10.36 14.95
C CYS A 191 -6.49 -10.41 13.45
N LEU A 192 -6.44 -11.58 12.83
CA LEU A 192 -6.79 -11.74 11.43
C LEU A 192 -8.26 -11.39 11.16
N ASN A 193 -9.17 -11.86 12.01
CA ASN A 193 -10.60 -11.55 11.90
C ASN A 193 -10.87 -10.05 12.09
N LEU A 194 -10.19 -9.41 13.04
CA LEU A 194 -10.29 -7.97 13.28
C LEU A 194 -9.75 -7.16 12.09
N ALA A 195 -8.59 -7.52 11.57
CA ALA A 195 -7.99 -6.85 10.41
C ALA A 195 -8.85 -7.05 9.15
N ALA A 196 -9.43 -8.23 8.95
CA ALA A 196 -10.38 -8.51 7.88
C ALA A 196 -11.62 -7.62 7.96
N LYS A 197 -12.21 -7.46 9.16
CA LYS A 197 -13.32 -6.53 9.39
C LYS A 197 -12.91 -5.09 9.10
N ARG A 198 -11.74 -4.67 9.59
CA ARG A 198 -11.23 -3.31 9.39
C ARG A 198 -10.99 -2.99 7.92
N LYS A 199 -10.49 -3.94 7.14
CA LYS A 199 -10.35 -3.81 5.68
C LYS A 199 -11.70 -3.48 5.03
N LEU A 200 -12.75 -4.22 5.36
CA LEU A 200 -14.09 -3.98 4.79
C LEU A 200 -14.59 -2.57 5.12
N GLU A 201 -14.40 -2.11 6.36
CA GLU A 201 -14.73 -0.74 6.77
C GLU A 201 -13.95 0.31 5.96
N LEU A 202 -12.64 0.13 5.83
CA LEU A 202 -11.78 1.06 5.11
C LEU A 202 -12.06 1.09 3.60
N ASN A 203 -12.36 -0.06 3.00
CA ASN A 203 -12.77 -0.13 1.59
C ASN A 203 -14.06 0.66 1.35
N ASN A 204 -15.07 0.47 2.20
CA ASN A 204 -16.31 1.22 2.10
C ASN A 204 -16.09 2.74 2.24
N LEU A 205 -15.21 3.16 3.15
CA LEU A 205 -14.87 4.57 3.32
C LEU A 205 -14.09 5.12 2.11
N LEU A 206 -13.18 4.32 1.54
CA LEU A 206 -12.45 4.69 0.34
C LEU A 206 -13.39 4.85 -0.85
N ASP A 207 -14.30 3.91 -1.07
CA ASP A 207 -15.29 3.97 -2.15
C ASP A 207 -16.20 5.20 -2.02
N GLN A 208 -16.65 5.50 -0.80
CA GLN A 208 -17.42 6.72 -0.52
C GLN A 208 -16.61 7.99 -0.83
N ALA A 209 -15.35 8.04 -0.38
CA ALA A 209 -14.48 9.18 -0.62
C ALA A 209 -14.19 9.39 -2.12
N LEU A 210 -14.00 8.30 -2.87
CA LEU A 210 -13.73 8.36 -4.31
C LEU A 210 -14.98 8.74 -5.13
N THR A 211 -16.18 8.39 -4.66
CA THR A 211 -17.44 8.74 -5.34
C THR A 211 -17.78 10.23 -5.25
N HIS A 212 -17.33 10.91 -4.19
CA HIS A 212 -17.60 12.34 -3.96
C HIS A 212 -16.59 13.29 -4.63
N ARG A 213 -15.79 12.79 -5.58
CA ARG A 213 -14.79 13.57 -6.32
C ARG A 213 -15.35 14.15 -7.62
#